data_AF-A0A946LLG8-F1
#
_entry.id   AF-A0A946LLG8-F1
#
_cell.length_a   1.000
_cell.length_b   1.000
_cell.length_c   1.000
_cell.angle_alpha   90.00
_cell.angle_beta   90.00
_cell.angle_gamma   90.00
#
_symmetry.space_group_name_H-M   'P 1'
#
loop_
_entity.id
_entity.type
_entity.pdbx_description
1 polymer ?
#
loop_
_entity_poly.entity_id
_entity_poly.type
_entity_poly.pdbx_seq_one_letter_code
_entity_poly.pdbx_strand_id
1 'polypeptide(L)' 'MAKVIVYLRDYELSALNQLAAQEYRVPKAQAALIIRKELERLELIPVEELPPKSNTDEVPQHHD' A
#
# COMPACT_ATOMS: atom_id res chain seq x y z
N MET A 1 17.51 -9.68 -1.37
CA MET A 1 16.23 -9.14 -1.88
C MET A 1 16.33 -8.98 -3.39
N ALA A 2 15.30 -9.39 -4.13
CA ALA A 2 15.24 -9.13 -5.57
C ALA A 2 15.02 -7.63 -5.83
N LYS A 3 15.63 -7.09 -6.91
CA LYS A 3 15.49 -5.69 -7.31
C LYS A 3 14.94 -5.64 -8.74
N VAL A 4 13.85 -4.90 -8.92
CA VAL A 4 13.30 -4.56 -10.23
C VAL A 4 13.47 -3.05 -10.45
N ILE A 5 13.91 -2.66 -11.64
CA ILE A 5 14.01 -1.25 -12.06
C ILE A 5 12.90 -1.03 -13.10
N VAL A 6 12.05 -0.03 -12.87
CA VAL A 6 10.96 0.32 -13.78
C VAL A 6 11.23 1.71 -14.33
N TYR A 7 11.22 1.83 -15.65
CA TYR A 7 11.30 3.11 -16.35
C TYR A 7 9.88 3.56 -16.68
N LEU A 8 9.52 4.74 -16.19
CA LEU A 8 8.22 5.35 -16.41
C LEU A 8 8.37 6.53 -17.36
N ARG A 9 7.34 6.75 -18.18
CA ARG A 9 7.20 8.01 -18.90
C ARG A 9 6.83 9.12 -17.92
N ASP A 10 7.08 10.38 -18.29
CA ASP A 10 6.89 11.53 -17.40
C ASP A 10 5.45 11.63 -16.84
N TYR A 11 4.44 11.33 -17.67
CA TYR A 11 3.03 11.35 -17.22
C TYR A 11 2.71 10.22 -16.25
N GLU A 12 3.34 9.04 -16.40
CA GLU A 12 3.15 7.90 -15.52
C GLU A 12 3.80 8.17 -14.16
N LEU A 13 5.01 8.74 -14.17
CA LEU A 13 5.68 9.17 -12.95
C LEU A 13 4.89 10.24 -12.21
N SER A 14 4.35 11.21 -12.94
CA SER A 14 3.51 12.28 -12.36
C SER A 14 2.25 11.71 -11.70
N ALA A 15 1.55 10.79 -12.38
CA ALA A 15 0.38 10.13 -11.82
C ALA A 15 0.72 9.28 -10.58
N LEU A 16 1.82 8.52 -10.62
CA LEU A 16 2.27 7.74 -9.47
C LEU A 16 2.58 8.63 -8.27
N ASN A 17 3.24 9.77 -8.49
CA ASN A 17 3.55 10.73 -7.42
C ASN A 17 2.28 11.33 -6.81
N GLN A 18 1.31 11.71 -7.63
CA GLN A 18 0.02 12.24 -7.16
C GLN A 18 -0.73 11.21 -6.32
N LEU A 19 -0.85 9.97 -6.80
CA LEU A 19 -1.50 8.90 -6.07
C LEU A 19 -0.77 8.58 -4.76
N ALA A 20 0.55 8.50 -4.78
CA ALA A 20 1.35 8.27 -3.59
C ALA A 20 1.15 9.38 -2.54
N ALA A 21 1.07 10.65 -2.97
CA ALA A 21 0.81 11.76 -2.08
C ALA A 21 -0.60 11.71 -1.46
N GLN A 22 -1.63 11.42 -2.26
CA GLN A 22 -3.01 11.26 -1.78
C GLN A 22 -3.13 10.17 -0.71
N GLU A 23 -2.36 9.11 -0.88
CA GLU A 23 -2.33 7.93 -0.03
C GLU A 23 -1.33 8.03 1.14
N TYR A 24 -0.65 9.18 1.30
CA TYR A 24 0.40 9.41 2.30
C TYR A 24 1.53 8.36 2.26
N ARG A 25 1.94 7.95 1.05
CA ARG A 25 3.00 6.96 0.81
C ARG A 25 4.14 7.55 -0.03
N VAL A 26 5.31 6.92 0.06
CA VAL A 26 6.41 7.19 -0.87
C VAL A 26 6.14 6.52 -2.23
N PRO A 27 6.54 7.12 -3.38
CA PRO A 27 6.23 6.60 -4.71
C PRO A 27 6.66 5.15 -4.93
N LYS A 28 7.83 4.77 -4.39
CA LYS A 28 8.32 3.39 -4.46
C LYS A 28 7.38 2.38 -3.78
N ALA A 29 6.85 2.74 -2.61
CA ALA A 29 5.93 1.88 -1.87
C ALA A 29 4.57 1.80 -2.59
N GLN A 30 4.11 2.91 -3.15
CA GLN A 30 2.88 2.93 -3.95
C GLN A 30 3.00 2.07 -5.21
N ALA A 31 4.12 2.14 -5.94
CA ALA A 31 4.38 1.29 -7.10
C ALA A 31 4.41 -0.20 -6.72
N ALA A 32 5.09 -0.55 -5.62
CA ALA A 32 5.12 -1.93 -5.13
C ALA A 32 3.71 -2.43 -4.76
N LEU A 33 2.88 -1.58 -4.16
CA LEU A 33 1.49 -1.92 -3.82
C LEU A 33 0.63 -2.14 -5.06
N ILE A 34 0.77 -1.28 -6.09
CA ILE A 34 0.07 -1.44 -7.37
C ILE A 34 0.45 -2.78 -8.00
N ILE A 35 1.76 -3.09 -8.07
CA ILE A 35 2.24 -4.36 -8.61
C ILE A 35 1.67 -5.55 -7.83
N ARG A 36 1.73 -5.51 -6.48
CA ARG A 36 1.16 -6.57 -5.64
C ARG A 36 -0.32 -6.78 -5.93
N LYS A 37 -1.13 -5.71 -5.89
CA LYS A 37 -2.58 -5.80 -6.12
C LYS A 37 -2.90 -6.36 -7.50
N GLU A 38 -2.12 -6.01 -8.51
CA GLU A 38 -2.31 -6.52 -9.86
C GLU A 38 -1.95 -8.01 -9.97
N LEU A 39 -0.87 -8.44 -9.30
CA LEU A 39 -0.50 -9.86 -9.23
C LEU A 39 -1.53 -10.69 -8.44
N GLU A 40 -2.09 -10.14 -7.37
CA GLU A 40 -3.21 -10.73 -6.61
C GLU A 40 -4.46 -10.86 -7.49
N ARG A 41 -4.81 -9.79 -8.23
CA ARG A 41 -5.96 -9.78 -9.16
C ARG A 41 -5.81 -10.81 -10.29
N LEU A 42 -4.59 -11.11 -10.69
CA LEU A 42 -4.25 -12.12 -11.69
C LEU A 42 -4.04 -13.53 -11.10
N GLU A 43 -4.26 -13.71 -9.80
CA GLU A 43 -4.07 -14.98 -9.07
C GLU A 43 -2.64 -15.54 -9.16
N LEU A 44 -1.65 -14.68 -9.45
CA LEU A 44 -0.24 -15.04 -9.52
C LEU A 44 0.42 -15.11 -8.13
N ILE A 45 -0.19 -14.46 -7.14
CA ILE A 45 0.16 -14.54 -5.73
C ILE A 45 -1.13 -14.60 -4.88
N PRO A 46 -1.09 -15.18 -3.68
CA PRO A 46 -2.24 -15.17 -2.76
C PRO A 46 -2.63 -13.74 -2.35
N VAL A 47 -3.93 -13.51 -2.13
CA VAL A 47 -4.44 -12.27 -1.53
C VAL A 47 -4.10 -12.27 -0.04
N GLU A 48 -3.34 -11.28 0.40
CA GLU A 48 -3.00 -11.14 1.82
C GLU A 48 -4.16 -10.47 2.56
N GLU A 49 -4.97 -11.25 3.29
CA GLU A 49 -5.95 -10.70 4.23
C GLU A 49 -5.19 -10.04 5.40
N LEU A 50 -5.17 -8.70 5.42
CA LEU A 50 -4.69 -7.98 6.59
C LEU A 50 -5.54 -8.38 7.79
N PRO A 51 -4.94 -8.74 8.95
CA PRO A 51 -5.71 -9.00 10.15
C PRO A 51 -6.56 -7.77 10.48
N PRO A 52 -7.81 -7.96 10.95
CA PRO A 52 -8.67 -6.84 11.29
C PRO A 52 -7.95 -5.95 12.30
N LYS A 53 -7.90 -4.64 12.03
CA LYS A 53 -7.37 -3.66 12.97
C LYS A 53 -8.17 -3.81 14.26
N SER A 54 -7.54 -4.35 15.30
CA SER A 54 -8.12 -4.38 16.64
C SER A 54 -8.31 -2.92 17.06
N ASN A 55 -9.55 -2.46 17.15
CA ASN A 55 -9.89 -1.20 17.78
C ASN A 55 -9.55 -1.31 19.27
N THR A 56 -8.29 -1.05 19.64
CA THR A 56 -7.90 -0.85 21.03
C THR A 56 -8.05 0.65 21.35
N ASP A 57 -9.30 1.10 21.37
CA ASP A 57 -9.71 2.31 22.09
C ASP A 57 -10.58 1.86 23.27
N GLU A 58 -10.06 0.97 24.11
CA GLU A 58 -10.56 0.82 25.47
C GLU A 58 -9.85 1.86 26.34
N VAL A 59 -10.46 3.05 26.44
CA VAL A 59 -10.12 4.03 27.47
C VAL A 59 -10.56 3.42 28.82
N PRO A 60 -9.65 3.16 29.77
CA PRO A 60 -10.06 2.69 31.08
C PRO A 60 -10.83 3.81 31.79
N GLN A 61 -12.11 3.57 32.05
CA GLN A 61 -12.90 4.37 32.97
C GLN A 61 -12.28 4.21 34.37
N HIS A 62 -11.60 5.24 34.86
CA HIS A 62 -11.29 5.34 36.29
C HIS A 62 -12.60 5.64 37.03
N HIS A 63 -13.02 4.67 37.82
CA HIS A 63 -14.01 4.81 38.88
C HIS A 63 -13.30 5.27 40.17
N ASP A 64 -14.08 5.94 41.01
CA ASP A 64 -13.80 6.59 42.31
C ASP A 64 -13.33 8.06 42.30
#